data_AF-A0A8T3TKC9-F1
#
_entry.id   AF-A0A8T3TKC9-F1
#
_cell.length_a   1.000
_cell.length_b   1.000
_cell.length_c   1.000
_cell.angle_alpha   90.00
_cell.angle_beta   90.00
_cell.angle_gamma   90.00
#
_symmetry.space_group_name_H-M   'P 1'
#
loop_
_entity.id
_entity.type
_entity.pdbx_description
1 polymer ?
#
loop_
_entity_poly.entity_id
_entity_poly.type
_entity_poly.pdbx_seq_one_letter_code
_entity_poly.pdbx_strand_id
1 'polypeptide(L)'
;DVVVDVRSQPSSRFTPHFSGEQLRRALGLTRMRYLFLGRELGGRPADTSIYDEEGYVRYDRLAASPAFRAGVERLLDGIQRYRVAILCSEEDPISCHRRRLIGRALASEDVVMRHLRQRAETESESDVAIREALEFPERFQLTWDEPVPWRSIHPVADRVPARIRS
;
A
#
# COMPACT_ATOMS: atom_id res chain seq x y z
N ASP A 1 1.30 -19.02 -8.91
CA ASP A 1 0.79 -17.92 -8.07
C ASP A 1 1.87 -17.40 -7.14
N VAL A 2 1.86 -16.10 -6.87
CA VAL A 2 2.83 -15.42 -6.00
C VAL A 2 2.07 -14.52 -5.03
N VAL A 3 2.35 -14.65 -3.75
CA VAL A 3 1.92 -13.69 -2.72
C VAL A 3 3.06 -12.70 -2.48
N VAL A 4 2.78 -11.42 -2.70
CA VAL A 4 3.72 -10.32 -2.50
C VAL A 4 3.34 -9.55 -1.24
N ASP A 5 4.18 -9.64 -0.23
CA ASP A 5 3.99 -8.98 1.05
C ASP A 5 4.64 -7.60 1.06
N VAL A 6 3.81 -6.55 1.08
CA VAL A 6 4.22 -5.14 1.04
C VAL A 6 4.12 -4.47 2.42
N ARG A 7 3.88 -5.25 3.48
CA ARG A 7 3.85 -4.73 4.84
C ARG A 7 5.27 -4.34 5.24
N SER A 8 5.48 -3.09 5.65
CA SER A 8 6.81 -2.61 6.07
C SER A 8 7.40 -3.44 7.20
N GLN A 9 6.55 -3.93 8.09
CA GLN A 9 6.89 -4.86 9.16
C GLN A 9 5.95 -6.06 9.08
N PRO A 10 6.34 -7.16 8.42
CA PRO A 10 5.51 -8.36 8.26
C PRO A 10 5.58 -9.21 9.54
N SER A 11 5.40 -8.60 10.70
CA SER A 11 5.42 -9.24 12.01
C SER A 11 4.22 -8.77 12.81
N SER A 12 3.52 -9.70 13.46
CA SER A 12 2.37 -9.39 14.30
C SER A 12 2.51 -10.14 15.62
N ARG A 13 2.35 -9.41 16.74
CA ARG A 13 2.29 -10.02 18.08
C ARG A 13 0.95 -10.70 18.33
N PHE A 14 -0.13 -10.16 17.76
CA PHE A 14 -1.50 -10.65 17.95
C PHE A 14 -1.85 -11.82 17.02
N THR A 15 -1.23 -11.87 15.85
CA THR A 15 -1.47 -12.90 14.83
C THR A 15 -0.14 -13.47 14.30
N PRO A 16 0.58 -14.27 15.11
CA PRO A 16 1.92 -14.77 14.74
C PRO A 16 1.94 -15.58 13.44
N HIS A 17 0.86 -16.30 13.13
CA HIS A 17 0.67 -17.10 11.92
C HIS A 17 0.68 -16.27 10.62
N PHE A 18 0.43 -14.96 10.71
CA PHE A 18 0.57 -14.02 9.58
C PHE A 18 1.92 -13.30 9.55
N SER A 19 2.89 -13.70 10.38
CA SER A 19 4.27 -13.24 10.22
C SER A 19 4.85 -13.72 8.89
N GLY A 20 5.74 -12.92 8.29
CA GLY A 20 6.29 -13.19 6.96
C GLY A 20 7.01 -14.54 6.86
N GLU A 21 7.68 -14.98 7.94
CA GLU A 21 8.33 -16.28 7.99
C GLU A 21 7.32 -17.44 7.99
N GLN A 22 6.30 -17.36 8.85
CA GLN A 22 5.27 -18.39 8.96
C GLN A 22 4.44 -18.47 7.68
N LEU A 23 4.12 -17.31 7.09
CA LEU A 23 3.41 -17.23 5.83
C LEU A 23 4.26 -17.81 4.68
N ARG A 24 5.56 -17.49 4.62
CA ARG A 24 6.48 -18.07 3.64
C ARG A 24 6.53 -19.60 3.74
N ARG A 25 6.63 -20.13 4.97
CA ARG A 25 6.63 -21.57 5.22
C ARG A 25 5.32 -22.22 4.79
N ALA A 26 4.18 -21.65 5.18
CA ALA A 26 2.86 -22.17 4.83
C ALA A 26 2.63 -22.17 3.31
N LEU A 27 2.97 -21.08 2.62
CA LEU A 27 2.86 -20.99 1.16
C LEU A 27 3.82 -21.96 0.46
N GLY A 28 5.02 -22.20 1.01
CA GLY A 28 5.98 -23.17 0.49
C GLY A 28 5.52 -24.62 0.55
N LEU A 29 4.52 -24.95 1.37
CA LEU A 29 3.86 -26.26 1.37
C LEU A 29 2.81 -26.40 0.25
N THR A 30 2.60 -25.32 -0.52
CA THR A 30 1.69 -25.27 -1.66
C THR A 30 2.47 -24.98 -2.95
N ARG A 31 1.79 -24.80 -4.08
CA ARG A 31 2.42 -24.34 -5.34
C ARG A 31 2.58 -22.81 -5.43
N MET A 32 2.37 -22.10 -4.32
CA MET A 32 2.48 -20.64 -4.25
C MET A 32 3.88 -20.21 -3.80
N ARG A 33 4.32 -19.07 -4.30
CA ARG A 33 5.59 -18.44 -3.89
C ARG A 33 5.30 -17.27 -2.97
N TYR A 34 6.24 -16.97 -2.09
CA TYR A 34 6.22 -15.77 -1.25
C TYR A 34 7.34 -14.83 -1.67
N LEU A 35 6.98 -13.56 -1.91
CA LEU A 35 7.92 -12.49 -2.19
C LEU A 35 7.69 -11.35 -1.19
N PHE A 36 8.75 -10.88 -0.55
CA PHE A 36 8.70 -9.72 0.32
C PHE A 36 9.16 -8.48 -0.45
N LEU A 37 8.31 -7.44 -0.52
CA LEU A 37 8.62 -6.12 -1.08
C LEU A 37 8.26 -4.99 -0.10
N GLY A 38 8.18 -5.28 1.21
CA GLY A 38 7.87 -4.27 2.22
C GLY A 38 8.96 -3.21 2.41
N ARG A 39 10.18 -3.42 1.88
CA ARG A 39 11.25 -2.41 1.88
C ARG A 39 11.04 -1.37 0.78
N GLU A 40 10.64 -1.83 -0.39
CA GLU A 40 10.47 -1.03 -1.61
C GLU A 40 9.09 -0.37 -1.66
N LEU A 41 8.04 -1.14 -1.32
CA LEU A 41 6.63 -0.75 -1.47
C LEU A 41 5.92 -0.53 -0.13
N GLY A 42 6.64 -0.61 0.98
CA GLY A 42 6.09 -0.33 2.30
C GLY A 42 5.82 1.16 2.51
N GLY A 43 4.78 1.48 3.26
CA GLY A 43 4.42 2.86 3.63
C GLY A 43 5.21 3.45 4.81
N ARG A 44 6.42 2.97 5.10
CA ARG A 44 7.29 3.46 6.19
C ARG A 44 8.72 3.65 5.67
N PRO A 45 8.98 4.65 4.82
CA PRO A 45 10.31 4.89 4.28
C PRO A 45 11.30 5.29 5.39
N ALA A 46 12.56 4.89 5.25
CA ALA A 46 13.61 5.29 6.19
C ALA A 46 14.07 6.75 5.99
N ASP A 47 13.89 7.28 4.78
CA ASP A 47 14.22 8.65 4.44
C ASP A 47 13.18 9.62 5.03
N THR A 48 13.63 10.42 5.99
CA THR A 48 12.81 11.41 6.70
C THR A 48 12.33 12.55 5.81
N SER A 49 12.98 12.80 4.66
CA SER A 49 12.58 13.85 3.71
C SER A 49 11.26 13.52 2.99
N ILE A 50 10.81 12.27 3.03
CA ILE A 50 9.53 11.83 2.48
C ILE A 50 8.36 12.19 3.42
N TYR A 51 8.64 12.56 4.67
CA TYR A 51 7.59 12.97 5.61
C TYR A 51 7.32 14.47 5.50
N ASP A 52 6.08 14.87 5.72
CA ASP A 52 5.75 16.27 5.95
C ASP A 52 5.96 16.67 7.42
N GLU A 53 5.75 17.96 7.72
CA GLU A 53 5.97 18.53 9.04
C GLU A 53 5.05 17.92 10.12
N GLU A 54 3.96 17.28 9.71
CA GLU A 54 2.96 16.66 10.57
C GLU A 54 3.18 15.14 10.71
N GLY A 55 4.21 14.59 10.04
CA GLY A 55 4.59 13.18 10.13
C GLY A 55 3.82 12.25 9.19
N TYR A 56 3.12 12.79 8.20
CA TYR A 56 2.50 12.01 7.13
C TYR A 56 3.49 11.69 6.04
N VAL A 57 3.34 10.53 5.41
CA VAL A 57 4.16 10.13 4.26
C VAL A 57 3.64 10.83 3.02
N ARG A 58 4.48 11.63 2.37
CA ARG A 58 4.23 12.27 1.08
C ARG A 58 4.35 11.23 -0.03
N TYR A 59 3.22 10.73 -0.51
CA TYR A 59 3.20 9.67 -1.52
C TYR A 59 3.75 10.14 -2.87
N ASP A 60 3.61 11.42 -3.19
CA ASP A 60 4.27 12.05 -4.34
C ASP A 60 5.79 11.87 -4.31
N ARG A 61 6.42 12.07 -3.14
CA ARG A 61 7.87 11.87 -2.96
C ARG A 61 8.24 10.39 -2.92
N LEU A 62 7.46 9.59 -2.19
CA LEU A 62 7.72 8.15 -2.08
C LEU A 62 7.63 7.45 -3.43
N ALA A 63 6.61 7.74 -4.23
CA ALA A 63 6.41 7.16 -5.55
C ALA A 63 7.48 7.60 -6.56
N ALA A 64 8.08 8.77 -6.36
CA ALA A 64 9.20 9.23 -7.15
C ALA A 64 10.55 8.56 -6.76
N SER A 65 10.62 7.89 -5.61
CA SER A 65 11.86 7.29 -5.14
C SER A 65 12.31 6.11 -6.03
N PRO A 66 13.62 5.93 -6.26
CA PRO A 66 14.13 4.81 -7.05
C PRO A 66 13.72 3.44 -6.51
N ALA A 67 13.71 3.28 -5.18
CA ALA A 67 13.33 2.02 -4.54
C ALA A 67 11.86 1.66 -4.81
N PHE A 68 10.95 2.64 -4.71
CA PHE A 68 9.53 2.41 -4.98
C PHE A 68 9.30 2.04 -6.45
N ARG A 69 9.90 2.80 -7.38
CA ARG A 69 9.79 2.52 -8.83
C ARG A 69 10.28 1.13 -9.19
N ALA A 70 11.44 0.72 -8.66
CA ALA A 70 11.96 -0.63 -8.84
C ALA A 70 11.01 -1.71 -8.27
N GLY A 71 10.35 -1.42 -7.15
CA GLY A 71 9.32 -2.29 -6.58
C GLY A 71 8.09 -2.45 -7.49
N VAL A 72 7.62 -1.34 -8.09
CA VAL A 72 6.50 -1.34 -9.05
C VAL A 72 6.87 -2.07 -10.33
N GLU A 73 8.03 -1.77 -10.93
CA GLU A 73 8.53 -2.49 -12.11
C GLU A 73 8.60 -4.00 -11.86
N ARG A 74 9.07 -4.41 -10.68
CA ARG A 74 9.11 -5.83 -10.30
C ARG A 74 7.72 -6.45 -10.19
N LEU A 75 6.69 -5.69 -9.77
CA LEU A 75 5.31 -6.16 -9.79
C LEU A 75 4.79 -6.30 -11.22
N LEU A 76 5.02 -5.30 -12.08
CA LEU A 76 4.63 -5.32 -13.49
C LEU A 76 5.25 -6.52 -14.22
N ASP A 77 6.54 -6.74 -14.03
CA ASP A 77 7.27 -7.91 -14.52
C ASP A 77 6.73 -9.25 -13.98
N GLY A 78 6.23 -9.22 -12.75
CA GLY A 78 5.67 -10.37 -12.06
C GLY A 78 4.31 -10.78 -12.61
N ILE A 79 3.42 -9.81 -12.86
CA ILE A 79 2.05 -10.07 -13.33
C ILE A 79 2.02 -10.63 -14.76
N GLN A 80 3.05 -10.36 -15.58
CA GLN A 80 3.20 -10.98 -16.90
C GLN A 80 3.43 -12.49 -16.85
N ARG A 81 3.93 -13.02 -15.73
CA ARG A 81 4.38 -14.42 -15.58
C ARG A 81 3.59 -15.20 -14.54
N TYR A 82 2.95 -14.51 -13.62
CA TYR A 82 2.30 -15.10 -12.46
C TYR A 82 0.98 -14.43 -12.14
N ARG A 83 0.04 -15.19 -11.57
CA ARG A 83 -1.06 -14.60 -10.80
C ARG A 83 -0.50 -14.07 -9.49
N VAL A 84 -0.55 -12.75 -9.31
CA VAL A 84 0.02 -12.05 -8.15
C VAL A 84 -1.09 -11.62 -7.21
N ALA A 85 -0.92 -11.90 -5.92
CA ALA A 85 -1.75 -11.35 -4.84
C ALA A 85 -0.88 -10.46 -3.95
N ILE A 86 -1.25 -9.18 -3.80
CA ILE A 86 -0.53 -8.24 -2.93
C ILE A 86 -1.18 -8.28 -1.54
N LEU A 87 -0.36 -8.52 -0.51
CA LEU A 87 -0.80 -8.61 0.87
C LEU A 87 -0.49 -7.31 1.63
N CYS A 88 -1.53 -6.73 2.24
CA CYS A 88 -1.45 -5.59 3.16
C CYS A 88 -2.03 -5.95 4.55
N SER A 89 -2.21 -4.96 5.43
CA SER A 89 -2.68 -5.19 6.81
C SER A 89 -4.15 -4.82 7.00
N GLU A 90 -4.75 -4.15 6.03
CA GLU A 90 -6.08 -3.56 6.07
C GLU A 90 -7.07 -4.46 5.33
N GLU A 91 -8.26 -4.70 5.90
CA GLU A 91 -9.30 -5.49 5.25
C GLU A 91 -10.11 -4.67 4.25
N ASP A 92 -10.49 -3.43 4.60
CA ASP A 92 -11.24 -2.57 3.70
C ASP A 92 -10.29 -1.76 2.78
N PRO A 93 -10.38 -1.94 1.45
CA PRO A 93 -9.57 -1.19 0.49
C PRO A 93 -9.72 0.33 0.61
N ILE A 94 -10.86 0.88 1.05
CA ILE A 94 -11.05 2.32 1.26
C ILE A 94 -10.15 2.86 2.37
N SER A 95 -9.93 2.05 3.41
CA SER A 95 -9.03 2.40 4.52
C SER A 95 -7.59 1.95 4.27
N CYS A 96 -7.34 1.23 3.18
CA CYS A 96 -6.04 0.66 2.87
C CYS A 96 -5.06 1.71 2.35
N HIS A 97 -4.02 1.99 3.14
CA HIS A 97 -2.93 2.87 2.73
C HIS A 97 -2.20 2.37 1.48
N ARG A 98 -2.13 1.05 1.31
CA ARG A 98 -1.41 0.42 0.19
C ARG A 98 -2.20 0.55 -1.11
N ARG A 99 -3.53 0.53 -1.07
CA ARG A 99 -4.36 0.86 -2.24
C ARG A 99 -4.09 2.30 -2.70
N ARG A 100 -4.09 3.28 -1.78
CA ARG A 100 -3.87 4.69 -2.12
C ARG A 100 -2.49 4.99 -2.71
N LEU A 101 -1.48 4.19 -2.36
CA LEU A 101 -0.12 4.34 -2.86
C LEU A 101 0.16 3.40 -4.05
N ILE A 102 0.22 2.09 -3.79
CA ILE A 102 0.59 1.07 -4.78
C ILE A 102 -0.54 0.90 -5.80
N GLY A 103 -1.79 0.87 -5.34
CA GLY A 103 -2.94 0.75 -6.24
C GLY A 103 -3.02 1.90 -7.24
N ARG A 104 -2.81 3.14 -6.79
CA ARG A 104 -2.72 4.30 -7.70
C ARG A 104 -1.58 4.16 -8.71
N ALA A 105 -0.39 3.73 -8.28
CA ALA A 105 0.76 3.54 -9.15
C ALA A 105 0.57 2.41 -10.18
N LEU A 106 -0.14 1.34 -9.81
CA LEU A 106 -0.47 0.26 -10.75
C LEU A 106 -1.59 0.67 -11.70
N ALA A 107 -2.56 1.44 -11.24
CA ALA A 107 -3.64 1.96 -12.09
C ALA A 107 -3.12 2.93 -13.16
N SER A 108 -2.07 3.72 -12.89
CA SER A 108 -1.42 4.56 -13.91
C SER A 108 -0.67 3.76 -14.97
N GLU A 109 -0.44 2.47 -14.73
CA GLU A 109 0.17 1.51 -15.67
C GLU A 109 -0.89 0.57 -16.27
N ASP A 110 -2.17 0.98 -16.26
CA ASP A 110 -3.32 0.24 -16.78
C ASP A 110 -3.56 -1.16 -16.17
N VAL A 111 -3.04 -1.39 -14.97
CA VAL A 111 -3.23 -2.68 -14.28
C VAL A 111 -4.64 -2.76 -13.70
N VAL A 112 -5.40 -3.76 -14.15
CA VAL A 112 -6.71 -4.08 -13.58
C VAL A 112 -6.53 -4.81 -12.25
N MET A 113 -7.01 -4.21 -11.17
CA MET A 113 -6.94 -4.77 -9.82
C MET A 113 -8.31 -5.19 -9.29
N ARG A 114 -8.29 -6.25 -8.48
CA ARG A 114 -9.41 -6.67 -7.64
C ARG A 114 -8.95 -6.82 -6.21
N HIS A 115 -9.81 -6.47 -5.27
CA HIS A 115 -9.54 -6.53 -3.84
C HIS A 115 -10.20 -7.76 -3.23
N LEU A 116 -9.44 -8.52 -2.46
CA LEU A 116 -9.96 -9.66 -1.69
C LEU A 116 -10.56 -9.13 -0.38
N ARG A 117 -11.86 -9.33 -0.21
CA ARG A 117 -12.61 -8.97 1.00
C ARG A 117 -12.82 -10.19 1.91
N GLN A 118 -13.47 -9.98 3.05
CA GLN A 118 -13.95 -11.07 3.90
C GLN A 118 -14.70 -12.15 3.09
N ARG A 119 -14.64 -13.39 3.57
CA ARG A 119 -15.31 -14.56 2.95
C ARG A 119 -14.88 -14.84 1.50
N ALA A 120 -13.68 -14.40 1.11
CA ALA A 120 -13.12 -14.57 -0.24
C ALA A 120 -13.94 -13.90 -1.35
N GLU A 121 -14.72 -12.88 -0.99
CA GLU A 121 -15.38 -12.00 -1.96
C GLU A 121 -14.35 -11.13 -2.68
N THR A 122 -14.69 -10.69 -3.90
CA THR A 122 -13.81 -9.79 -4.67
C THR A 122 -14.54 -8.52 -5.08
N GLU A 123 -13.92 -7.38 -4.84
CA GLU A 123 -14.41 -6.05 -5.20
C GLU A 123 -13.51 -5.46 -6.30
N SER A 124 -14.07 -4.87 -7.35
CA SER A 124 -13.24 -4.22 -8.39
C SER A 124 -12.74 -2.85 -7.91
N GLU A 125 -11.61 -2.37 -8.43
CA GLU A 125 -11.11 -1.02 -8.09
C GLU A 125 -12.15 0.07 -8.40
N SER A 126 -12.94 -0.07 -9.47
CA SER A 126 -14.03 0.85 -9.80
C SER A 126 -15.15 0.83 -8.77
N ASP A 127 -15.55 -0.35 -8.28
CA ASP A 127 -16.59 -0.46 -7.26
C ASP A 127 -16.13 0.18 -5.94
N VAL A 128 -14.87 -0.06 -5.55
CA VAL A 128 -14.28 0.59 -4.37
C VAL A 128 -14.25 2.10 -4.54
N ALA A 129 -13.87 2.62 -5.72
CA ALA A 129 -13.83 4.06 -5.98
C ALA A 129 -15.22 4.71 -5.88
N ILE A 130 -16.25 4.06 -6.44
CA ILE A 130 -17.65 4.52 -6.33
C ILE A 130 -18.08 4.51 -4.85
N ARG A 131 -17.80 3.43 -4.13
CA ARG A 131 -18.14 3.30 -2.72
C ARG A 131 -17.44 4.36 -1.86
N GLU A 132 -16.16 4.63 -2.11
CA GLU A 132 -15.42 5.70 -1.43
C GLU A 132 -16.03 7.06 -1.70
N ALA A 133 -16.47 7.35 -2.93
CA ALA A 133 -17.15 8.60 -3.28
C ALA A 133 -18.50 8.78 -2.57
N LEU A 134 -19.22 7.69 -2.33
CA LEU A 134 -20.52 7.72 -1.64
C LEU A 134 -20.36 7.79 -0.12
N GLU A 135 -19.42 7.04 0.46
CA GLU A 135 -19.20 6.96 1.92
C GLU A 135 -18.41 8.15 2.47
N PHE A 136 -17.46 8.67 1.68
CA PHE A 136 -16.52 9.73 2.09
C PHE A 136 -16.47 10.86 1.06
N PRO A 137 -17.60 11.51 0.73
CA PRO A 137 -17.65 12.55 -0.29
C PRO A 137 -16.70 13.72 0.00
N GLU A 138 -16.39 13.99 1.28
CA GLU A 138 -15.44 15.02 1.70
C GLU A 138 -13.98 14.73 1.29
N ARG A 139 -13.65 13.48 0.93
CA ARG A 139 -12.32 13.13 0.37
C ARG A 139 -12.17 13.54 -1.09
N PHE A 140 -13.28 13.89 -1.75
CA PHE A 140 -13.30 14.31 -3.14
C PHE A 140 -13.42 15.82 -3.21
N GLN A 141 -12.43 16.45 -3.81
CA GLN A 141 -12.47 17.88 -4.06
C GLN A 141 -13.40 18.17 -5.23
N LEU A 142 -14.44 18.96 -4.97
CA LEU A 142 -15.33 19.51 -5.99
C LEU A 142 -14.88 20.89 -6.49
N THR A 143 -13.82 21.44 -5.90
CA THR A 143 -13.28 22.77 -6.22
C THR A 143 -11.92 22.66 -6.90
N TRP A 144 -11.66 23.56 -7.84
CA TRP A 144 -10.47 23.55 -8.69
C TRP A 144 -9.24 24.24 -8.06
N ASP A 145 -9.40 24.82 -6.87
CA ASP A 145 -8.48 25.85 -6.38
C ASP A 145 -7.19 25.32 -5.71
N GLU A 146 -7.15 24.08 -5.21
CA GLU A 146 -5.92 23.46 -4.70
C GLU A 146 -5.94 21.94 -4.85
N PRO A 147 -4.87 21.25 -5.27
CA PRO A 147 -4.87 19.79 -5.36
C PRO A 147 -4.79 19.13 -3.97
N VAL A 148 -5.66 18.15 -3.69
CA VAL A 148 -5.56 17.32 -2.47
C VAL A 148 -4.15 16.71 -2.37
N PRO A 149 -3.42 16.91 -1.26
CA PRO A 149 -2.11 16.31 -1.08
C PRO A 149 -2.19 14.78 -1.14
N TRP A 150 -1.44 14.17 -2.06
CA TRP A 150 -1.30 12.72 -2.11
C TRP A 150 -0.36 12.26 -0.97
N ARG A 151 -0.95 11.97 0.19
CA ARG A 151 -0.25 11.54 1.40
C ARG A 151 -0.99 10.45 2.17
N SER A 152 -0.36 9.89 3.20
CA SER A 152 -1.00 8.91 4.09
C SER A 152 -2.27 9.46 4.76
N ILE A 153 -3.20 8.58 5.15
CA ILE A 153 -4.45 8.99 5.86
C ILE A 153 -4.14 9.39 7.31
N HIS A 154 -3.12 8.77 7.90
CA HIS A 154 -2.69 8.99 9.28
C HIS A 154 -1.19 9.30 9.29
N PRO A 155 -0.70 10.01 10.33
CA PRO A 155 0.73 10.15 10.58
C PRO A 155 1.37 8.77 10.74
N VAL A 156 2.56 8.62 10.18
CA VAL A 156 3.29 7.35 10.18
C VAL A 156 4.55 7.42 11.05
N ALA A 157 5.15 8.61 11.16
CA ALA A 157 6.29 8.82 12.05
C ALA A 157 5.84 8.81 13.52
N ASP A 158 6.50 8.01 14.34
CA ASP A 158 6.35 8.05 15.80
C ASP A 158 6.99 9.35 16.31
N ARG A 159 6.18 10.42 16.37
CA ARG A 159 6.54 11.80 16.78
C ARG A 159 7.42 12.53 15.76
N VAL A 160 6.84 13.56 15.15
CA VAL A 160 7.58 14.70 14.59
C VAL A 160 8.60 15.16 15.63
N PRO A 161 9.91 15.24 15.32
CA PRO A 161 10.86 15.87 16.22
C PRO A 161 10.36 17.29 16.47
N ALA A 162 10.10 17.64 17.73
CA ALA A 162 9.69 18.99 18.10
C ALA A 162 10.64 19.98 17.42
N ARG A 163 10.11 20.78 16.49
CA ARG A 163 10.87 21.85 15.84
C ARG A 163 11.54 22.65 16.96
N ILE A 164 12.86 22.78 16.86
CA ILE A 164 13.63 23.76 17.63
C ILE A 164 13.00 25.11 17.31
N ARG A 165 12.18 25.62 18.22
CA ARG A 165 11.75 27.01 18.21
C ARG A 165 12.99 27.81 18.61
N SER A 166 13.69 28.37 17.64
CA SER A 166 14.58 29.53 17.83
C SER A 166 13.76 30.80 17.63
#